data_AF-A0AA39QK05-F1
#
_entry.id   AF-A0AA39QK05-F1
#
_cell.length_a   1.000
_cell.length_b   1.000
_cell.length_c   1.000
_cell.angle_alpha   90.00
_cell.angle_beta   90.00
_cell.angle_gamma   90.00
#
_symmetry.space_group_name_H-M   'P 1'
#
loop_
_entity.id
_entity.type
_entity.pdbx_description
1 polymer ?
#
loop_
_entity_poly.entity_id
_entity_poly.type
_entity_poly.pdbx_seq_one_letter_code
_entity_poly.pdbx_strand_id
1 'polypeptide(L)' 'YRLGGIIYFGERHYTARFIDSNLDVWYNDGIVLGRRAVLEGRLADIDLTTDRAGKSRDQFIYVR' A
#
# COMPACT_ATOMS: atom_id res chain seq x y z
N TYR A 1 11.81 -13.76 3.97
CA TYR A 1 11.36 -12.41 3.63
C TYR A 1 10.07 -12.49 2.85
N ARG A 2 9.05 -11.77 3.31
CA ARG A 2 7.76 -11.61 2.65
C ARG A 2 7.51 -10.13 2.36
N LEU A 3 6.76 -9.82 1.31
CA LEU A 3 6.35 -8.45 1.05
C LEU A 3 5.47 -7.99 2.22
N GLY A 4 5.88 -6.90 2.87
CA GLY A 4 5.17 -6.28 4.00
C GLY A 4 4.47 -4.99 3.62
N GLY A 5 4.87 -4.36 2.51
CA GLY A 5 4.18 -3.18 1.99
C GLY A 5 4.87 -2.56 0.78
N ILE A 6 4.20 -1.59 0.20
CA ILE A 6 4.66 -0.80 -0.94
C ILE A 6 4.35 0.66 -0.67
N ILE A 7 5.31 1.52 -0.96
CA ILE A 7 5.14 2.96 -1.01
C ILE A 7 5.00 3.37 -2.47
N TYR A 8 3.99 4.18 -2.77
CA TYR A 8 3.72 4.71 -4.08
C TYR A 8 3.99 6.21 -4.09
N PHE A 9 4.44 6.71 -5.24
CA PHE A 9 4.69 8.14 -5.44
C PHE A 9 4.12 8.62 -6.77
N GLY A 10 3.56 9.82 -6.72
CA GLY A 10 2.98 10.52 -7.86
C GLY A 10 2.29 11.79 -7.39
N GLU A 11 2.28 12.80 -8.26
CA GLU A 11 1.53 14.05 -8.06
C GLU A 11 1.70 14.72 -6.67
N ARG A 12 2.93 14.66 -6.13
CA ARG A 12 3.45 15.44 -4.97
C ARG A 12 3.29 14.84 -3.57
N HIS A 13 2.68 13.67 -3.38
CA HIS A 13 2.70 12.99 -2.07
C HIS A 13 2.79 11.47 -2.17
N TYR A 14 3.26 10.85 -1.08
CA TYR A 14 3.35 9.40 -0.97
C TYR A 14 2.04 8.80 -0.46
N THR A 15 1.72 7.62 -0.97
CA THR A 15 0.67 6.75 -0.43
C THR A 15 1.30 5.39 -0.11
N ALA A 16 0.65 4.60 0.72
CA ALA A 16 1.17 3.32 1.17
C ALA A 16 0.11 2.23 1.12
N ARG A 17 0.55 1.02 0.74
CA ARG A 17 -0.15 -0.22 1.07
C ARG A 17 0.72 -1.06 1.98
N PHE A 18 0.14 -1.67 3.00
CA PHE A 18 0.82 -2.65 3.84
C PHE A 18 0.02 -3.94 3.92
N ILE A 19 0.74 -5.05 4.11
CA ILE A 19 0.20 -6.41 4.10
C ILE A 19 0.36 -6.97 5.50
N ASP A 20 -0.75 -7.33 6.12
CA ASP A 20 -0.73 -7.89 7.47
C ASP A 20 -0.41 -9.40 7.47
N SER A 21 -0.59 -10.06 8.62
CA SER A 21 -0.36 -11.50 8.76
C SER A 21 -1.41 -12.37 8.07
N ASN A 22 -2.60 -11.82 7.82
CA ASN A 22 -3.72 -12.51 7.16
C ASN A 22 -3.70 -12.31 5.64
N LEU A 23 -2.64 -11.69 5.10
CA LEU A 23 -2.55 -11.29 3.69
C LEU A 23 -3.64 -10.28 3.29
N ASP A 24 -4.17 -9.53 4.26
CA ASP A 24 -5.03 -8.39 3.97
C ASP A 24 -4.17 -7.18 3.61
N VAL A 25 -4.59 -6.47 2.56
CA VAL A 25 -3.95 -5.26 2.04
C VAL A 25 -4.68 -4.04 2.57
N TRP A 26 -3.92 -3.17 3.22
CA TRP A 26 -4.42 -1.95 3.85
C TRP A 26 -3.83 -0.73 3.17
N TYR A 27 -4.68 0.21 2.76
CA TYR A 27 -4.28 1.46 2.10
C TYR A 27 -4.26 2.64 3.07
N ASN A 28 -3.24 3.48 2.95
CA ASN A 28 -3.15 4.78 3.60
C ASN A 28 -2.67 5.85 2.60
N ASP A 29 -3.42 6.93 2.48
CA ASP A 29 -3.12 8.07 1.60
C ASP A 29 -2.08 9.04 2.19
N GLY A 30 -1.72 8.90 3.47
CA GLY A 30 -0.76 9.73 4.18
C GLY A 30 -1.26 11.14 4.53
N ILE A 31 -2.23 11.68 3.78
CA ILE A 31 -2.82 13.01 3.97
C ILE A 31 -4.25 12.89 4.47
N VAL A 32 -5.16 12.35 3.67
CA VAL A 32 -6.61 12.35 3.98
C VAL A 32 -6.96 11.42 5.13
N LEU A 33 -6.31 10.24 5.17
CA LEU A 33 -6.59 9.23 6.19
C LEU A 33 -5.81 9.46 7.51
N GLY A 34 -4.73 10.24 7.46
CA GLY A 34 -3.83 10.45 8.59
C GLY A 34 -3.28 9.12 9.11
N ARG A 35 -3.53 8.82 10.39
CA ARG A 35 -3.08 7.56 11.04
C ARG A 35 -3.97 6.35 10.74
N ARG A 36 -5.06 6.53 10.01
CA ARG A 36 -6.00 5.43 9.69
C ARG A 36 -5.60 4.75 8.39
N ALA A 37 -5.98 3.49 8.24
CA ALA A 37 -5.88 2.75 6.99
C ALA A 37 -7.24 2.12 6.65
N VAL A 38 -7.45 1.86 5.37
CA VAL A 38 -8.68 1.24 4.87
C VAL A 38 -8.33 -0.10 4.26
N LEU A 39 -9.07 -1.14 4.63
CA LEU A 39 -8.95 -2.45 4.02
C LEU A 39 -9.34 -2.38 2.54
N GLU A 40 -8.47 -2.86 1.66
CA GLU A 40 -8.73 -2.95 0.22
C GLU A 40 -9.16 -4.34 -0.21
N GLY A 41 -8.64 -5.37 0.44
CA GLY A 41 -8.92 -6.76 0.09
C GLY A 41 -7.74 -7.66 0.40
N ARG A 42 -7.73 -8.85 -0.22
CA ARG A 42 -6.66 -9.82 -0.06
C ARG A 42 -5.53 -9.55 -1.06
N LEU A 43 -4.31 -9.90 -0.68
CA LEU A 43 -3.11 -9.77 -1.52
C LEU A 43 -3.25 -10.44 -2.89
N ALA A 44 -3.97 -11.55 -2.97
CA ALA A 44 -4.19 -12.28 -4.22
C ALA A 44 -5.10 -11.54 -5.21
N ASP A 45 -5.95 -10.63 -4.73
CA ASP A 45 -7.02 -9.99 -5.50
C ASP A 45 -6.70 -8.52 -5.85
N ILE A 46 -5.66 -7.95 -5.23
CA ILE A 46 -5.30 -6.55 -5.40
C ILE A 46 -4.13 -6.41 -6.38
N ASP A 47 -4.33 -5.59 -7.41
CA ASP A 47 -3.23 -5.12 -8.24
C ASP A 47 -2.38 -4.11 -7.47
N LEU A 48 -1.14 -4.50 -7.21
CA LEU A 48 -0.17 -3.69 -6.48
C LEU A 48 0.66 -2.78 -7.38
N THR A 49 0.48 -2.81 -8.71
CA THR A 49 1.31 -2.03 -9.65
C THR A 49 1.08 -0.53 -9.59
N THR A 50 -0.15 -0.11 -9.27
CA THR A 50 -0.52 1.28 -9.03
C THR A 50 -1.42 1.41 -7.80
N ASP A 51 -1.39 2.57 -7.15
CA ASP A 51 -2.34 2.87 -6.07
C ASP A 51 -3.73 3.30 -6.62
N ARG A 52 -4.64 3.68 -5.72
CA ARG A 52 -5.99 4.15 -6.05
C ARG A 52 -6.02 5.41 -6.92
N ALA A 53 -4.97 6.22 -6.89
CA ALA A 53 -4.81 7.45 -7.67
C ALA A 53 -3.94 7.23 -8.92
N GLY A 54 -3.58 5.98 -9.25
CA GLY A 54 -2.73 5.66 -10.40
C GLY A 54 -1.24 5.94 -10.17
N LYS A 55 -0.81 6.18 -8.91
CA LYS A 55 0.60 6.41 -8.57
C LYS A 55 1.40 5.14 -8.77
N SER A 56 2.62 5.30 -9.27
CA SER A 56 3.53 4.18 -9.50
C SER A 56 4.24 3.78 -8.21
N ARG A 57 4.64 2.51 -8.13
CA ARG A 57 5.43 1.96 -7.02
C ARG A 57 6.80 2.64 -6.96
N ASP A 58 7.18 3.14 -5.79
CA ASP A 58 8.47 3.77 -5.54
C ASP A 58 9.39 2.86 -4.71
N GLN A 59 8.86 2.30 -3.61
CA GLN A 59 9.64 1.47 -2.69
C GLN A 59 8.87 0.22 -2.25
N PHE A 60 9.59 -0.89 -2.09
CA PHE A 60 9.07 -2.14 -1.57
C PHE A 60 9.65 -2.38 -0.16
N ILE A 61 8.77 -2.75 0.78
CA ILE A 61 9.15 -3.08 2.15
C ILE A 61 9.02 -4.58 2.33
N TYR A 62 10.12 -5.24 2.67
CA TYR A 62 10.15 -6.66 2.99
C TYR A 62 10.36 -6.87 4.48
N VAL A 63 9.54 -7.72 5.08
CA VAL A 63 9.68 -8.15 6.48
C VAL A 63 10.22 -9.57 6.53
N ARG A 64 10.86 -9.95 7.64
CA ARG A 64 11.42 -11.30 7.80
C ARG A 64 10.32 -12.35 7.78
#